data_AF-A0A960DPY3-F1
#
_entry.id   AF-A0A960DPY3-F1
#
_cell.length_a   1.000
_cell.length_b   1.000
_cell.length_c   1.000
_cell.angle_alpha   90.00
_cell.angle_beta   90.00
_cell.angle_gamma   90.00
#
_symmetry.space_group_name_H-M   'P 1'
#
loop_
_entity.id
_entity.type
_entity.pdbx_description
1 polymer ?
#
loop_
_entity_poly.entity_id
_entity_poly.type
_entity_poly.pdbx_seq_one_letter_code
_entity_poly.pdbx_strand_id
1 'polypeptide(L)'
;MGAPVRVLVAKVGLDGADRGATVVARVLRDAGHEVIFPTIGQTPGMVAEAAAHEAVDVVVVTMPNELADYLAAMLQHELAHLGVAPRVIVAGLVVRHAEAGLRAAGVVPLSAAPSVTEIRNSVLPPVCAAA
;
A
#
# COMPACT_ATOMS: atom_id res chain seq x y z
N MET A 1 -6.40 21.32 10.54
CA MET A 1 -5.73 20.02 10.36
C MET A 1 -6.67 19.17 9.54
N GLY A 2 -6.21 18.64 8.40
CA GLY A 2 -7.02 17.76 7.56
C GLY A 2 -7.36 16.46 8.30
N ALA A 3 -8.41 15.76 7.86
CA ALA A 3 -8.78 14.47 8.43
C ALA A 3 -7.60 13.48 8.32
N PRO A 4 -7.39 12.59 9.32
CA PRO A 4 -6.34 11.58 9.25
C PRO A 4 -6.60 10.63 8.07
N VAL A 5 -5.57 10.39 7.26
CA VAL A 5 -5.63 9.39 6.18
C VAL A 5 -5.83 8.00 6.79
N ARG A 6 -6.81 7.26 6.28
CA ARG A 6 -7.09 5.87 6.65
C ARG A 6 -6.25 4.95 5.76
N VAL A 7 -5.38 4.16 6.37
CA VAL A 7 -4.42 3.32 5.66
C VAL A 7 -4.60 1.86 6.05
N LEU A 8 -4.83 1.00 5.06
CA LEU A 8 -4.72 -0.45 5.20
C LEU A 8 -3.29 -0.87 4.88
N VAL A 9 -2.56 -1.39 5.87
CA VAL A 9 -1.24 -1.98 5.65
C VAL A 9 -1.42 -3.48 5.54
N ALA A 10 -1.28 -4.03 4.33
CA ALA A 10 -1.53 -5.44 4.05
C ALA A 10 -0.25 -6.19 3.67
N LYS A 11 -0.14 -7.42 4.18
CA LYS A 11 0.84 -8.41 3.71
C LYS A 11 0.09 -9.45 2.88
N VAL A 12 0.33 -9.42 1.57
CA VAL A 12 -0.28 -10.39 0.65
C VAL A 12 0.56 -11.67 0.64
N GLY A 13 -0.10 -12.82 0.44
CA GLY A 13 0.57 -14.12 0.32
C GLY A 13 1.04 -14.72 1.65
N LEU A 14 1.60 -15.93 1.57
CA LEU A 14 1.92 -16.79 2.72
C LEU A 14 3.32 -16.54 3.33
N ASP A 15 4.08 -15.61 2.77
CA ASP A 15 5.40 -15.30 3.29
C ASP A 15 5.30 -14.62 4.67
N GLY A 16 5.99 -15.22 5.65
CA GLY A 16 5.94 -14.82 7.06
C GLY A 16 6.83 -13.64 7.43
N ALA A 17 7.54 -13.02 6.47
CA ALA A 17 8.35 -11.85 6.75
C ALA A 17 7.46 -10.59 6.89
N ASP A 18 7.10 -10.29 8.13
CA ASP A 18 6.16 -9.25 8.53
C ASP A 18 6.85 -7.96 9.00
N ARG A 19 8.16 -7.98 9.27
CA ARG A 19 8.91 -6.83 9.82
C ARG A 19 8.70 -5.55 9.03
N GLY A 20 8.76 -5.62 7.70
CA GLY A 20 8.56 -4.46 6.83
C GLY A 20 7.17 -3.86 7.00
N ALA A 21 6.13 -4.70 7.03
CA ALA A 21 4.74 -4.29 7.25
C ALA A 21 4.56 -3.66 8.64
N THR A 22 5.15 -4.26 9.67
CA THR A 22 5.12 -3.74 11.04
C THR A 22 5.80 -2.37 11.15
N VAL A 23 6.97 -2.18 10.51
CA VAL A 23 7.67 -0.88 10.48
C VAL A 23 6.84 0.17 9.75
N VAL A 24 6.31 -0.16 8.57
CA VAL A 24 5.45 0.75 7.80
C VAL A 24 4.23 1.16 8.62
N ALA A 25 3.52 0.20 9.21
CA ALA A 25 2.36 0.47 10.06
C ALA A 25 2.72 1.36 11.25
N ARG A 26 3.87 1.12 11.89
CA ARG A 26 4.35 1.94 13.01
C ARG A 26 4.64 3.38 12.59
N VAL A 27 5.41 3.56 11.51
CA VAL A 27 5.76 4.90 10.99
C VAL A 27 4.51 5.71 10.66
N LEU A 28 3.52 5.09 10.03
CA LEU A 28 2.27 5.76 9.66
C LEU A 28 1.40 6.10 10.88
N ARG A 29 1.34 5.24 11.89
CA ARG A 29 0.65 5.55 13.16
C ARG A 29 1.33 6.69 13.90
N ASP A 30 2.66 6.66 14.00
CA ASP A 30 3.43 7.72 14.65
C ASP A 30 3.29 9.07 13.90
N ALA A 31 2.96 9.04 12.61
CA ALA A 31 2.63 10.22 11.81
C ALA A 31 1.18 10.73 11.96
N GLY A 32 0.34 10.06 12.77
CA GLY A 32 -1.04 10.46 13.05
C GLY A 32 -2.08 9.92 12.07
N HIS A 33 -1.74 8.92 11.25
CA HIS A 33 -2.69 8.25 10.37
C HIS A 33 -3.49 7.17 11.10
N GLU A 34 -4.70 6.89 10.62
CA GLU A 34 -5.49 5.76 11.10
C GLU A 34 -5.06 4.51 10.35
N VAL A 35 -4.47 3.54 11.05
CA VAL A 35 -3.81 2.39 10.42
C VAL A 35 -4.49 1.09 10.80
N ILE A 36 -5.14 0.48 9.81
CA ILE A 36 -5.68 -0.87 9.83
C ILE A 36 -4.54 -1.83 9.45
N PHE A 37 -4.24 -2.79 10.31
CA PHE A 37 -3.15 -3.75 10.10
C PHE A 37 -3.64 -5.18 10.41
N PRO A 38 -4.25 -5.88 9.43
CA PRO A 38 -4.75 -7.23 9.61
C PRO A 38 -3.61 -8.25 9.74
N THR A 39 -3.97 -9.49 10.04
CA THR A 39 -3.04 -10.62 10.10
C THR A 39 -2.42 -10.94 8.74
N ILE A 40 -1.23 -11.53 8.74
CA ILE A 40 -0.53 -11.99 7.53
C ILE A 40 -1.33 -13.09 6.78
N GLY A 41 -0.98 -13.34 5.51
CA GLY A 41 -1.60 -14.41 4.74
C GLY A 41 -2.82 -14.00 3.90
N GLN A 42 -3.02 -12.69 3.68
CA GLN A 42 -4.18 -12.21 2.93
C GLN A 42 -4.01 -12.48 1.43
N THR A 43 -5.10 -12.82 0.74
CA THR A 43 -5.15 -12.78 -0.73
C THR A 43 -5.43 -11.36 -1.22
N PRO A 44 -5.16 -11.03 -2.50
CA PRO A 44 -5.55 -9.73 -3.07
C PRO A 44 -7.04 -9.41 -2.89
N GLY A 45 -7.92 -10.40 -3.07
CA GLY A 45 -9.36 -10.24 -2.86
C GLY A 45 -9.72 -9.90 -1.41
N MET A 46 -9.13 -10.59 -0.43
CA MET A 46 -9.33 -10.28 1.00
C MET A 46 -8.87 -8.86 1.34
N VAL A 47 -7.76 -8.41 0.76
CA VAL A 47 -7.28 -7.03 0.94
C VAL A 47 -8.23 -6.02 0.31
N ALA A 48 -8.76 -6.31 -0.88
CA ALA A 48 -9.73 -5.43 -1.56
C ALA A 48 -11.05 -5.33 -0.79
N GLU A 49 -11.57 -6.46 -0.29
CA GLU A 49 -12.77 -6.50 0.57
C GLU A 49 -12.56 -5.70 1.85
N ALA A 50 -11.42 -5.89 2.52
CA ALA A 50 -11.09 -5.12 3.72
C ALA A 50 -10.97 -3.62 3.41
N ALA A 51 -10.33 -3.25 2.30
CA ALA A 51 -10.21 -1.85 1.89
C ALA A 51 -11.57 -1.20 1.64
N ALA A 52 -12.49 -1.93 1.00
CA ALA A 52 -13.86 -1.48 0.76
C ALA A 52 -14.66 -1.35 2.06
N HIS A 53 -14.60 -2.37 2.93
CA HIS A 53 -15.34 -2.40 4.19
C HIS A 53 -14.90 -1.30 5.16
N GLU A 54 -13.58 -1.11 5.27
CA GLU A 54 -12.97 -0.10 6.15
C GLU A 54 -12.96 1.30 5.53
N ALA A 55 -13.42 1.46 4.29
CA ALA A 55 -13.42 2.71 3.55
C ALA A 55 -12.06 3.46 3.64
N VAL A 56 -10.98 2.75 3.30
CA VAL A 56 -9.62 3.31 3.40
C VAL A 56 -9.29 4.22 2.22
N ASP A 57 -8.47 5.23 2.46
CA ASP A 57 -7.96 6.13 1.42
C ASP A 57 -6.78 5.50 0.67
N VAL A 58 -5.97 4.70 1.39
CA VAL A 58 -4.72 4.14 0.90
C VAL A 58 -4.58 2.68 1.32
N VAL A 59 -4.14 1.84 0.39
CA VAL A 59 -3.68 0.48 0.66
C VAL A 59 -2.17 0.42 0.45
N VAL A 60 -1.42 0.07 1.50
CA VAL A 60 0.01 -0.21 1.42
C VAL A 60 0.22 -1.72 1.44
N VAL A 61 0.60 -2.26 0.28
CA VAL A 61 0.95 -3.66 0.13
C VAL A 61 2.43 -3.83 0.44
N THR A 62 2.74 -4.79 1.30
CA THR A 62 4.11 -5.18 1.62
C THR A 62 4.44 -6.54 1.03
N MET A 63 5.62 -6.67 0.40
CA MET A 63 6.08 -7.93 -0.17
C MET A 63 7.62 -7.99 -0.23
N PRO A 64 8.27 -9.01 0.35
CA PRO A 64 9.73 -9.13 0.35
C PRO A 64 10.27 -9.99 -0.79
N ASN A 65 9.51 -10.18 -1.87
CA ASN A 65 9.92 -10.96 -3.04
C ASN A 65 9.53 -10.25 -4.35
N GLU A 66 10.01 -10.77 -5.47
CA GLU A 66 9.88 -10.15 -6.79
C GLU A 66 8.47 -10.19 -7.39
N LEU A 67 7.46 -10.73 -6.68
CA LEU A 67 6.07 -10.84 -7.17
C LEU A 67 5.19 -9.64 -6.79
N ALA A 68 5.79 -8.58 -6.26
CA ALA A 68 5.06 -7.43 -5.75
C ALA A 68 4.23 -6.74 -6.84
N ASP A 69 4.72 -6.72 -8.08
CA ASP A 69 4.06 -6.15 -9.24
C ASP A 69 2.84 -6.96 -9.68
N TYR A 70 2.99 -8.28 -9.78
CA TYR A 70 1.89 -9.20 -10.11
C TYR A 70 0.76 -9.11 -9.09
N LEU A 71 1.08 -9.12 -7.80
CA LEU A 71 0.09 -9.04 -6.73
C LEU A 71 -0.57 -7.68 -6.64
N ALA A 72 0.17 -6.60 -6.92
CA ALA A 72 -0.42 -5.26 -7.01
C ALA A 72 -1.42 -5.18 -8.17
N ALA A 73 -1.11 -5.77 -9.33
CA ALA A 73 -2.04 -5.82 -10.46
C ALA A 73 -3.31 -6.62 -10.13
N MET A 74 -3.18 -7.78 -9.46
CA MET A 74 -4.33 -8.54 -8.98
C MET A 74 -5.16 -7.74 -7.98
N LEU A 75 -4.53 -7.04 -7.02
CA LEU A 75 -5.25 -6.21 -6.06
C LEU A 75 -6.01 -5.08 -6.75
N GLN A 76 -5.41 -4.40 -7.72
CA GLN A 76 -6.10 -3.34 -8.46
C GLN A 76 -7.32 -3.86 -9.22
N HIS A 77 -7.21 -5.05 -9.80
CA HIS A 77 -8.33 -5.73 -10.45
C HIS A 77 -9.48 -5.95 -9.45
N GLU A 78 -9.20 -6.52 -8.28
CA GLU A 78 -10.20 -6.78 -7.24
C GLU A 78 -10.84 -5.47 -6.71
N LEU A 79 -10.03 -4.43 -6.48
CA LEU A 79 -10.54 -3.11 -6.08
C LEU A 79 -11.50 -2.53 -7.13
N ALA A 80 -11.13 -2.62 -8.41
CA ALA A 80 -11.98 -2.18 -9.51
C ALA A 80 -13.28 -2.99 -9.61
N HIS A 81 -13.22 -4.31 -9.38
CA HIS A 81 -14.41 -5.17 -9.31
C HIS A 81 -15.37 -4.78 -8.19
N LEU A 82 -14.85 -4.34 -7.05
CA LEU A 82 -15.63 -3.85 -5.92
C LEU A 82 -16.08 -2.39 -6.08
N GLY A 83 -15.68 -1.70 -7.15
CA GLY A 83 -16.04 -0.30 -7.41
C GLY A 83 -15.38 0.69 -6.43
N VAL A 84 -14.27 0.31 -5.81
CA VAL A 84 -13.49 1.17 -4.90
C VAL A 84 -12.16 1.54 -5.53
N ALA A 85 -11.65 2.73 -5.20
CA ALA A 85 -10.42 3.25 -5.80
C ALA A 85 -9.48 3.88 -4.75
N PRO A 86 -9.11 3.16 -3.66
CA PRO A 86 -8.05 3.64 -2.79
C PRO A 86 -6.72 3.70 -3.56
N ARG A 87 -5.83 4.61 -3.16
CA ARG A 87 -4.48 4.65 -3.74
C ARG A 87 -3.70 3.42 -3.29
N VAL A 88 -3.07 2.72 -4.23
CA VAL A 88 -2.24 1.54 -3.92
C VAL A 88 -0.77 1.94 -3.88
N ILE A 89 -0.09 1.54 -2.80
CA ILE A 89 1.35 1.74 -2.58
C ILE A 89 1.98 0.37 -2.39
N VAL A 90 3.15 0.15 -2.98
CA VAL A 90 3.93 -1.07 -2.79
C VAL A 90 5.20 -0.73 -2.03
N ALA A 91 5.35 -1.30 -0.83
CA ALA A 91 6.54 -1.17 0.01
C ALA A 91 7.24 -2.53 0.12
N GLY A 92 8.34 -2.70 -0.61
CA GLY A 92 9.01 -3.99 -0.73
C GLY A 92 9.96 -4.07 -1.91
N LEU A 93 10.30 -5.29 -2.32
CA LEU A 93 11.16 -5.50 -3.49
C LEU A 93 10.33 -5.33 -4.77
N VAL A 94 10.48 -4.16 -5.40
CA VAL A 94 9.98 -3.91 -6.76
C VAL A 94 11.14 -3.99 -7.73
N VAL A 95 11.05 -4.88 -8.72
CA VAL A 95 12.08 -4.99 -9.75
C VAL A 95 12.05 -3.72 -10.62
N ARG A 96 13.21 -3.10 -10.87
CA ARG A 96 13.29 -1.77 -11.53
C ARG A 96 12.50 -1.66 -12.84
N HIS A 97 12.47 -2.72 -13.66
CA HIS A 97 11.73 -2.68 -14.92
C HIS A 97 10.20 -2.62 -14.72
N ALA A 98 9.69 -3.08 -13.58
CA ALA A 98 8.27 -3.11 -13.26
C ALA A 98 7.76 -1.76 -12.74
N GLU A 99 8.64 -0.91 -12.21
CA GLU A 99 8.26 0.39 -11.64
C GLU A 99 7.48 1.27 -12.62
N ALA A 100 7.91 1.34 -13.88
CA ALA A 100 7.23 2.14 -14.90
C ALA A 100 5.81 1.62 -15.16
N GLY A 101 5.63 0.30 -15.23
CA GLY A 101 4.32 -0.34 -15.39
C GLY A 101 3.41 -0.12 -14.18
N LEU A 102 3.96 -0.24 -12.96
CA LEU A 102 3.22 0.02 -11.72
C LEU A 102 2.72 1.47 -11.65
N ARG A 103 3.60 2.43 -11.95
CA ARG A 103 3.22 3.85 -11.98
C ARG A 103 2.14 4.13 -13.03
N ALA A 104 2.26 3.54 -14.22
CA ALA A 104 1.25 3.68 -15.28
C ALA A 104 -0.10 3.08 -14.88
N ALA A 105 -0.10 2.05 -14.03
CA ALA A 105 -1.31 1.46 -13.46
C ALA A 105 -1.86 2.25 -12.26
N GLY A 106 -1.19 3.32 -11.80
CA GLY A 106 -1.60 4.10 -10.63
C GLY A 106 -1.14 3.52 -9.29
N VAL A 107 -0.22 2.55 -9.32
CA VAL A 107 0.46 2.00 -8.14
C VAL A 107 1.72 2.81 -7.85
N VAL A 108 1.94 3.16 -6.59
CA VAL A 108 3.13 3.91 -6.15
C VAL A 108 4.16 2.95 -5.55
N PRO A 109 5.24 2.58 -6.26
CA PRO A 109 6.32 1.81 -5.67
C PRO A 109 7.19 2.73 -4.78
N LEU A 110 7.49 2.25 -3.57
CA LEU A 110 8.56 2.81 -2.73
C LEU A 110 9.91 2.24 -3.15
N SER A 111 10.99 2.89 -2.71
CA SER A 111 12.33 2.33 -2.84
C SER A 111 12.46 0.99 -2.10
N ALA A 112 13.39 0.14 -2.53
CA ALA A 112 13.59 -1.20 -1.96
C ALA A 112 13.92 -1.19 -0.45
N ALA A 113 14.48 -0.10 0.05
CA ALA A 113 14.76 0.14 1.47
C ALA A 113 14.28 1.55 1.83
N PRO A 114 12.97 1.75 2.00
CA PRO A 114 12.40 3.08 2.11
C PRO A 114 12.74 3.72 3.45
N SER A 115 13.04 5.02 3.40
CA SER A 115 13.27 5.80 4.62
C SER A 115 11.97 6.05 5.37
N VAL A 116 12.06 6.38 6.67
CA VAL A 116 10.91 6.80 7.48
C VAL A 116 10.18 7.99 6.83
N THR A 117 10.94 8.95 6.30
CA THR A 117 10.40 10.12 5.59
C THR A 117 9.67 9.74 4.32
N GLU A 118 10.21 8.79 3.55
CA GLU A 118 9.56 8.28 2.34
C GLU A 118 8.24 7.59 2.67
N ILE A 119 8.23 6.67 3.64
CA ILE A 119 7.01 5.99 4.10
C ILE A 119 5.96 7.02 4.54
N ARG A 120 6.35 7.99 5.39
CA ARG A 120 5.44 9.03 5.88
C ARG A 120 4.82 9.84 4.76
N ASN A 121 5.64 10.30 3.82
CA ASN A 121 5.16 11.16 2.74
C ASN A 121 4.39 10.36 1.68
N SER A 122 4.61 9.05 1.59
CA SER A 122 3.99 8.20 0.56
C SER A 122 2.48 8.13 0.64
N VAL A 123 1.86 8.35 1.82
CA VAL A 123 0.40 8.26 2.02
C VAL A 123 -0.29 9.62 1.97
N LEU A 124 0.47 10.72 1.88
CA LEU A 124 -0.11 12.05 1.77
C LEU A 124 -0.75 12.24 0.39
N PRO A 125 -1.86 12.98 0.30
CA PRO A 125 -2.39 13.38 -1.00
C PRO A 125 -1.30 14.17 -1.76
N PRO A 126 -1.21 14.03 -3.09
CA PRO A 126 -0.30 14.84 -3.87
C PRO A 126 -0.59 16.30 -3.57
N VAL A 127 0.43 17.04 -3.14
CA VAL A 127 0.29 18.48 -2.95
C VAL A 127 -0.02 19.02 -4.34
N CYS A 128 -1.22 19.58 -4.55
CA CYS A 128 -1.48 20.36 -5.75
C CYS A 128 -0.36 21.40 -5.81
N ALA A 129 0.51 21.31 -6.83
CA ALA A 129 1.32 22.45 -7.19
C ALA A 129 0.31 23.57 -7.46
N ALA A 130 0.33 24.61 -6.60
CA ALA A 130 -0.40 25.82 -6.89
C ALA A 130 0.04 26.28 -8.28
N ALA A 131 -0.95 26.49 -9.15
CA ALA A 131 -0.78 26.90 -10.54
C ALA A 131 0.03 28.20 -10.68
#